data_AF-A0A4R3HXV0-F1
#
_entry.id   AF-A0A4R3HXV0-F1
#
_cell.length_a   1.000
_cell.length_b   1.000
_cell.length_c   1.000
_cell.angle_alpha   90.00
_cell.angle_beta   90.00
_cell.angle_gamma   90.00
#
_symmetry.space_group_name_H-M   'P 1'
#
loop_
_entity.id
_entity.type
_entity.pdbx_description
1 polymer ?
#
loop_
_entity_poly.entity_id
_entity_poly.type
_entity_poly.pdbx_seq_one_letter_code
_entity_poly.pdbx_strand_id
1 'polypeptide(L)'
;MSTMKKKIAAGGLALILATAAVGAFAKGGQENGDKGERRGNVNLDYIYTELALSEEQQADVNAVLEAFRDQTREDMKAAMEEFRDAEERPSREEMAEIREAHRAELLASLTDELNTVLTADQAEDLVTYIDAHSQGGPRGPQGDRAKNSSDDES
;
A
#
# COMPACT_ATOMS: atom_id res chain seq x y z
N MET A 1 52.65 1.85 37.32
CA MET A 1 51.55 1.59 38.28
C MET A 1 50.24 1.96 37.61
N SER A 2 49.28 1.02 37.68
CA SER A 2 47.84 1.03 37.32
C SER A 2 47.27 2.24 36.54
N THR A 3 46.90 2.07 35.27
CA THR A 3 45.58 1.62 34.74
C THR A 3 44.43 2.61 34.95
N MET A 4 43.84 3.09 33.85
CA MET A 4 42.42 2.84 33.51
C MET A 4 42.08 3.39 32.12
N LYS A 5 41.71 2.47 31.23
CA LYS A 5 41.15 2.69 29.89
C LYS A 5 39.67 3.04 30.06
N LYS A 6 39.20 4.16 29.51
CA LYS A 6 37.76 4.47 29.46
C LYS A 6 37.14 3.59 28.37
N LYS A 7 36.21 2.74 28.82
CA LYS A 7 35.53 1.70 28.04
C LYS A 7 34.41 2.32 27.21
N ILE A 8 34.21 1.74 26.05
CA ILE A 8 33.05 1.88 25.16
C ILE A 8 31.78 1.63 25.97
N ALA A 9 30.84 2.59 25.97
CA ALA A 9 29.49 2.39 26.47
C ALA A 9 28.63 1.84 25.32
N ALA A 10 28.52 0.52 25.28
CA ALA A 10 27.53 -0.20 24.52
C ALA A 10 26.15 0.05 25.15
N GLY A 11 25.32 0.84 24.47
CA GLY A 11 23.90 0.99 24.79
C GLY A 11 23.09 -0.01 23.98
N GLY A 12 23.16 -1.29 24.34
CA GLY A 12 22.30 -2.33 23.76
C GLY A 12 20.88 -2.18 24.31
N LEU A 13 19.96 -1.74 23.46
CA LEU A 13 18.53 -1.79 23.71
C LEU A 13 18.03 -3.17 23.26
N ALA A 14 18.02 -4.13 24.19
CA ALA A 14 17.37 -5.42 23.99
C ALA A 14 15.85 -5.22 24.14
N LEU A 15 15.12 -5.22 23.03
CA LEU A 15 13.67 -5.23 23.04
C LEU A 15 13.21 -6.70 23.08
N ILE A 16 12.82 -7.17 24.26
CA ILE A 16 12.19 -8.49 24.44
C ILE A 16 10.72 -8.31 24.11
N LEU A 17 10.30 -8.70 22.89
CA LEU A 17 8.89 -8.88 22.57
C LEU A 17 8.48 -10.30 22.94
N ALA A 18 7.70 -10.39 24.00
CA ALA A 18 7.22 -11.63 24.58
C ALA A 18 6.35 -12.42 23.60
N THR A 19 6.71 -13.67 23.39
CA THR A 19 5.90 -14.70 22.72
C THR A 19 4.80 -15.14 23.67
N ALA A 20 3.52 -15.02 23.27
CA ALA A 20 2.46 -16.01 23.48
C ALA A 20 1.06 -15.44 23.17
N ALA A 21 0.43 -15.93 22.11
CA ALA A 21 -0.89 -16.56 22.18
C ALA A 21 -1.20 -17.28 20.87
N VAL A 22 -1.00 -18.60 20.87
CA VAL A 22 -1.57 -19.52 19.89
C VAL A 22 -3.08 -19.55 20.12
N GLY A 23 -3.81 -18.81 19.29
CA GLY A 23 -5.27 -18.85 19.22
C GLY A 23 -5.69 -19.48 17.89
N ALA A 24 -5.98 -20.77 17.91
CA ALA A 24 -6.55 -21.50 16.80
C ALA A 24 -7.94 -20.95 16.45
N PHE A 25 -8.04 -20.15 15.39
CA PHE A 25 -9.27 -19.95 14.63
C PHE A 25 -9.22 -20.79 13.36
N ALA A 26 -9.52 -22.07 13.52
CA ALA A 26 -10.03 -22.89 12.43
C ALA A 26 -11.54 -23.03 12.61
N LYS A 27 -12.29 -22.73 11.54
CA LYS A 27 -13.68 -23.15 11.23
C LYS A 27 -14.61 -21.98 10.90
N GLY A 28 -14.56 -21.58 9.65
CA GLY A 28 -15.53 -20.71 9.00
C GLY A 28 -15.38 -20.75 7.48
N GLY A 29 -15.15 -21.94 6.93
CA GLY A 29 -15.25 -22.14 5.49
C GLY A 29 -16.71 -22.11 5.06
N GLN A 30 -16.93 -21.52 3.88
CA GLN A 30 -17.99 -21.80 2.91
C GLN A 30 -19.00 -20.67 2.66
N GLU A 31 -18.90 -20.18 1.41
CA GLU A 31 -19.95 -19.62 0.57
C GLU A 31 -20.54 -18.26 0.98
N ASN A 32 -19.99 -17.20 0.38
CA ASN A 32 -20.80 -16.18 -0.28
C ASN A 32 -19.96 -15.39 -1.30
N GLY A 33 -20.27 -15.58 -2.58
CA GLY A 33 -20.11 -14.54 -3.59
C GLY A 33 -18.81 -14.57 -4.37
N ASP A 34 -18.78 -15.41 -5.40
CA ASP A 34 -18.31 -15.02 -6.73
C ASP A 34 -18.86 -13.62 -7.09
N LYS A 35 -18.08 -12.57 -6.77
CA LYS A 35 -18.30 -11.17 -7.13
C LYS A 35 -16.95 -10.50 -7.36
N GLY A 36 -16.45 -10.66 -8.57
CA GLY A 36 -15.46 -9.79 -9.20
C GLY A 36 -14.02 -10.26 -9.01
N GLU A 37 -13.45 -10.82 -10.07
CA GLU A 37 -12.01 -10.73 -10.31
C GLU A 37 -11.58 -9.29 -10.02
N ARG A 38 -10.79 -9.10 -8.96
CA ARG A 38 -10.26 -7.80 -8.55
C ARG A 38 -9.33 -7.31 -9.66
N ARG A 39 -9.89 -6.58 -10.64
CA ARG A 39 -9.15 -5.86 -11.67
C ARG A 39 -8.21 -4.87 -10.98
N GLY A 40 -6.95 -5.25 -10.80
CA GLY A 40 -5.93 -4.39 -10.17
C GLY A 40 -4.92 -5.08 -9.25
N ASN A 41 -4.93 -6.41 -9.11
CA ASN A 41 -3.85 -7.07 -8.37
C ASN A 41 -2.57 -7.09 -9.22
N VAL A 42 -1.57 -6.31 -8.78
CA VAL A 42 -0.18 -6.39 -9.25
C VAL A 42 0.28 -7.85 -9.13
N ASN A 43 0.89 -8.40 -10.18
CA ASN A 43 1.40 -9.77 -10.17
C ASN A 43 2.73 -9.82 -9.41
N LEU A 44 2.65 -9.96 -8.09
CA LEU A 44 3.81 -9.97 -7.20
C LEU A 44 4.70 -11.19 -7.41
N ASP A 45 4.12 -12.34 -7.75
CA ASP A 45 4.87 -13.59 -7.97
C ASP A 45 5.89 -13.45 -9.11
N TYR A 46 5.52 -12.73 -10.17
CA TYR A 46 6.42 -12.44 -11.28
C TYR A 46 7.63 -11.62 -10.83
N ILE A 47 7.40 -10.48 -10.16
CA ILE A 47 8.50 -9.59 -9.75
C ILE A 47 9.35 -10.22 -8.64
N TYR A 48 8.78 -11.04 -7.74
CA TYR A 48 9.54 -11.77 -6.75
C TYR A 48 10.51 -12.77 -7.37
N THR A 49 10.09 -13.43 -8.45
CA THR A 49 10.95 -14.33 -9.21
C THR A 49 12.08 -13.57 -9.89
N GLU A 50 11.78 -12.43 -10.51
CA GLU A 50 12.77 -11.58 -11.20
C GLU A 50 13.82 -11.02 -10.22
N LEU A 51 13.38 -10.59 -9.03
CA LEU A 51 14.25 -10.08 -7.97
C LEU A 51 14.96 -11.19 -7.17
N ALA A 52 14.69 -12.46 -7.51
CA ALA A 52 15.22 -13.64 -6.83
C ALA A 52 14.99 -13.61 -5.30
N LEU A 53 13.80 -13.18 -4.86
CA LEU A 53 13.46 -13.12 -3.44
C LEU A 53 13.26 -14.53 -2.88
N SER A 54 13.84 -14.79 -1.70
CA SER A 54 13.56 -16.00 -0.94
C SER A 54 12.11 -16.03 -0.43
N GLU A 55 11.59 -17.21 -0.09
CA GLU A 55 10.23 -17.34 0.47
C GLU A 55 10.03 -16.51 1.75
N GLU A 56 11.07 -16.38 2.58
CA GLU A 56 11.08 -15.55 3.78
C GLU A 56 10.94 -14.07 3.43
N GLN A 57 11.76 -13.58 2.50
CA GLN A 57 11.66 -12.19 2.02
C GLN A 57 10.33 -11.89 1.33
N GLN A 58 9.77 -12.84 0.59
CA GLN A 58 8.44 -12.68 -0.01
C GLN A 58 7.36 -12.54 1.06
N ALA A 59 7.43 -13.32 2.14
CA ALA A 59 6.50 -13.20 3.25
C ALA A 59 6.62 -11.83 3.94
N ASP A 60 7.85 -11.36 4.18
CA ASP A 60 8.13 -10.06 4.78
C ASP A 60 7.64 -8.90 3.90
N VAL A 61 7.92 -8.94 2.60
CA VAL A 61 7.44 -7.95 1.64
C VAL A 61 5.92 -7.94 1.59
N ASN A 62 5.25 -9.10 1.60
CA ASN A 62 3.80 -9.17 1.64
C ASN A 62 3.24 -8.52 2.91
N ALA A 63 3.87 -8.74 4.07
CA ALA A 63 3.47 -8.11 5.32
C ALA A 63 3.63 -6.58 5.26
N VAL A 64 4.74 -6.08 4.70
CA VAL A 64 4.97 -4.64 4.47
C VAL A 64 3.90 -4.06 3.55
N LEU A 65 3.61 -4.71 2.42
CA LEU A 65 2.61 -4.26 1.46
C LEU A 65 1.19 -4.28 2.04
N GLU A 66 0.85 -5.25 2.89
CA GLU A 66 -0.43 -5.32 3.59
C GLU A 66 -0.58 -4.16 4.57
N ALA A 67 0.41 -3.97 5.46
CA ALA A 67 0.42 -2.86 6.42
C ALA A 67 0.34 -1.49 5.71
N PHE A 68 1.13 -1.31 4.65
CA PHE A 68 1.15 -0.08 3.86
C PHE A 68 -0.20 0.21 3.18
N ARG A 69 -0.87 -0.84 2.66
CA ARG A 69 -2.20 -0.71 2.04
C ARG A 69 -3.26 -0.29 3.06
N ASP A 70 -3.20 -0.84 4.27
CA ASP A 70 -4.16 -0.49 5.32
C ASP A 70 -3.93 0.94 5.82
N GLN A 71 -2.67 1.34 6.02
CA GLN A 71 -2.33 2.74 6.34
C GLN A 71 -2.83 3.70 5.24
N THR A 72 -2.52 3.42 3.98
CA THR A 72 -2.94 4.26 2.84
C THR A 72 -4.47 4.35 2.74
N ARG A 73 -5.21 3.29 3.10
CA ARG A 73 -6.68 3.32 3.12
C ARG A 73 -7.22 4.23 4.21
N GLU A 74 -6.62 4.21 5.39
CA GLU A 74 -6.98 5.09 6.49
C GLU A 74 -6.70 6.55 6.14
N ASP A 75 -5.54 6.83 5.55
CA ASP A 75 -5.16 8.17 5.11
C ASP A 75 -6.10 8.69 4.00
N MET A 76 -6.44 7.85 3.03
CA MET A 76 -7.42 8.19 1.99
C MET A 76 -8.81 8.45 2.56
N LYS A 77 -9.22 7.70 3.58
CA LYS A 77 -10.51 7.91 4.24
C LYS A 77 -10.52 9.27 4.96
N ALA A 78 -9.46 9.58 5.69
CA ALA A 78 -9.32 10.87 6.38
C ALA A 78 -9.32 12.04 5.37
N ALA A 79 -8.54 11.92 4.28
CA ALA A 79 -8.53 12.92 3.22
C ALA A 79 -9.90 13.08 2.56
N MET A 80 -10.66 12.00 2.35
CA MET A 80 -12.01 12.07 1.78
C MET A 80 -13.01 12.75 2.72
N GLU A 81 -12.88 12.56 4.03
CA GLU A 81 -13.68 13.27 5.03
C GLU A 81 -13.35 14.77 5.03
N GLU A 82 -12.06 15.14 4.98
CA GLU A 82 -11.62 16.53 4.87
C GLU A 82 -12.15 17.21 3.59
N PHE A 83 -12.06 16.55 2.44
CA PHE A 83 -12.60 17.06 1.17
C PHE A 83 -14.13 17.16 1.15
N ARG A 84 -14.82 16.34 1.95
CA ARG A 84 -16.28 16.40 2.05
C ARG A 84 -16.73 17.63 2.84
N ASP A 85 -15.97 17.98 3.86
CA ASP A 85 -16.28 19.10 4.76
C ASP A 85 -15.72 20.44 4.24
N ALA A 86 -14.83 20.40 3.23
CA ALA A 86 -14.34 21.59 2.54
C ALA A 86 -15.45 22.32 1.75
N GLU A 87 -15.59 23.63 1.97
CA GLU A 87 -16.55 24.48 1.26
C GLU A 87 -16.21 24.67 -0.23
N GLU A 88 -14.91 24.65 -0.57
CA GLU A 88 -14.42 24.76 -1.94
C GLU A 88 -13.73 23.48 -2.37
N ARG A 89 -14.09 23.01 -3.58
CA ARG A 89 -13.42 21.87 -4.22
C ARG A 89 -12.26 22.38 -5.06
N PRO A 90 -11.08 21.73 -5.00
CA PRO A 90 -9.97 22.10 -5.85
C PRO A 90 -10.34 21.95 -7.33
N SER A 91 -9.76 22.80 -8.16
CA SER A 91 -9.87 22.72 -9.61
C SER A 91 -9.29 21.39 -10.12
N ARG A 92 -9.55 21.07 -11.40
CA ARG A 92 -9.02 19.83 -12.00
C ARG A 92 -7.50 19.79 -12.06
N GLU A 93 -6.87 20.95 -12.24
CA GLU A 93 -5.42 21.11 -12.29
C GLU A 93 -4.82 20.92 -10.91
N GLU A 94 -5.37 21.59 -9.88
CA GLU A 94 -4.96 21.40 -8.48
C GLU A 94 -5.17 19.95 -8.02
N MET A 95 -6.29 19.31 -8.41
CA MET A 95 -6.52 17.89 -8.12
C MET A 95 -5.51 16.96 -8.83
N ALA A 96 -4.92 17.37 -9.96
CA ALA A 96 -3.89 16.59 -10.63
C ALA A 96 -2.55 16.75 -9.90
N GLU A 97 -2.20 17.97 -9.50
CA GLU A 97 -1.01 18.27 -8.71
C GLU A 97 -1.03 17.58 -7.34
N ILE A 98 -2.15 17.65 -6.62
CA ILE A 98 -2.34 16.95 -5.33
C ILE A 98 -2.15 15.44 -5.52
N ARG A 99 -2.71 14.85 -6.59
CA ARG A 99 -2.58 13.42 -6.84
C ARG A 99 -1.15 13.01 -7.17
N GLU A 100 -0.43 13.81 -7.94
CA GLU A 100 0.96 13.51 -8.29
C GLU A 100 1.88 13.66 -7.08
N ALA A 101 1.71 14.73 -6.28
CA ALA A 101 2.46 14.93 -5.05
C ALA A 101 2.23 13.78 -4.05
N HIS A 102 0.96 13.42 -3.83
CA HIS A 102 0.59 12.32 -2.95
C HIS A 102 1.13 10.97 -3.45
N ARG A 103 1.13 10.74 -4.76
CA ARG A 103 1.72 9.53 -5.35
C ARG A 103 3.23 9.47 -5.09
N ALA A 104 3.96 10.55 -5.33
CA ALA A 104 5.40 10.60 -5.08
C ALA A 104 5.73 10.33 -3.61
N GLU A 105 4.94 10.89 -2.68
CA GLU A 105 5.09 10.66 -1.25
C GLU A 105 4.82 9.19 -0.86
N LEU A 106 3.74 8.59 -1.38
CA LEU A 106 3.45 7.17 -1.15
C LEU A 106 4.56 6.26 -1.67
N LEU A 107 5.11 6.52 -2.86
CA LEU A 107 6.20 5.71 -3.42
C LEU A 107 7.48 5.84 -2.61
N ALA A 108 7.81 7.04 -2.13
CA ALA A 108 8.95 7.26 -1.26
C ALA A 108 8.79 6.51 0.07
N SER A 109 7.63 6.65 0.72
CA SER A 109 7.34 5.94 1.97
C SER A 109 7.36 4.42 1.79
N LEU A 110 6.79 3.90 0.69
CA LEU A 110 6.83 2.47 0.41
C LEU A 110 8.26 1.96 0.19
N THR A 111 9.10 2.75 -0.51
CA THR A 111 10.51 2.42 -0.70
C THR A 111 11.24 2.31 0.64
N ASP A 112 11.02 3.27 1.54
CA ASP A 112 11.65 3.28 2.86
C ASP A 112 11.25 2.08 3.71
N GLU A 113 9.97 1.68 3.68
CA GLU A 113 9.49 0.49 4.38
C GLU A 113 10.08 -0.80 3.80
N LEU A 114 10.15 -0.91 2.46
CA LEU A 114 10.71 -2.08 1.79
C LEU A 114 12.22 -2.24 2.01
N ASN A 115 12.95 -1.13 2.17
CA ASN A 115 14.38 -1.13 2.51
C ASN A 115 14.70 -1.81 3.85
N THR A 116 13.70 -2.09 4.69
CA THR A 116 13.89 -2.83 5.95
C THR A 116 14.03 -4.34 5.74
N VAL A 117 13.52 -4.87 4.63
CA VAL A 117 13.43 -6.31 4.33
C VAL A 117 14.08 -6.71 2.99
N LEU A 118 14.33 -5.73 2.13
CA LEU A 118 15.02 -5.87 0.84
C LEU A 118 16.31 -5.03 0.79
N THR A 119 17.16 -5.30 -0.19
CA THR A 119 18.23 -4.34 -0.53
C THR A 119 17.63 -3.11 -1.21
N ALA A 120 18.38 -2.00 -1.20
CA ALA A 120 17.95 -0.74 -1.83
C ALA A 120 17.57 -0.92 -3.30
N ASP A 121 18.40 -1.62 -4.08
CA ASP A 121 18.14 -1.88 -5.49
C ASP A 121 16.87 -2.73 -5.69
N GLN A 122 16.66 -3.76 -4.86
CA GLN A 122 15.46 -4.62 -4.94
C GLN A 122 14.18 -3.87 -4.55
N ALA A 123 14.26 -2.98 -3.56
CA ALA A 123 13.14 -2.16 -3.14
C ALA A 123 12.75 -1.16 -4.24
N GLU A 124 13.73 -0.47 -4.84
CA GLU A 124 13.51 0.47 -5.94
C GLU A 124 12.89 -0.22 -7.16
N ASP A 125 13.39 -1.39 -7.55
CA ASP A 125 12.85 -2.17 -8.67
C ASP A 125 11.42 -2.65 -8.40
N LEU A 126 11.14 -3.12 -7.18
CA LEU A 126 9.79 -3.54 -6.78
C LEU A 126 8.80 -2.38 -6.79
N VAL A 127 9.19 -1.22 -6.25
CA VAL A 127 8.35 -0.01 -6.23
C VAL A 127 8.08 0.48 -7.65
N THR A 128 9.10 0.49 -8.50
CA THR A 128 8.96 0.84 -9.93
C THR A 128 7.97 -0.11 -10.63
N TYR A 129 8.07 -1.41 -10.36
CA TYR A 129 7.13 -2.39 -10.89
C TYR A 129 5.70 -2.14 -10.40
N ILE A 130 5.51 -1.92 -9.09
CA ILE A 130 4.19 -1.62 -8.51
C ILE A 130 3.61 -0.34 -9.10
N ASP A 131 4.40 0.71 -9.23
CA ASP A 131 3.97 1.99 -9.78
C ASP A 131 3.53 1.88 -11.25
N ALA A 132 4.28 1.12 -12.06
CA ALA A 132 3.94 0.85 -13.45
C ALA A 132 2.63 0.02 -13.59
N HIS A 133 2.36 -0.90 -12.66
CA HIS A 133 1.23 -1.84 -12.75
C HIS A 133 0.00 -1.43 -11.93
N SER A 134 0.14 -0.50 -10.98
CA SER A 134 -0.97 0.07 -10.19
C SER A 134 -1.86 1.01 -11.02
N GLN A 135 -1.36 1.55 -12.13
CA GLN A 135 -2.11 2.41 -13.06
C GLN A 135 -3.12 1.64 -13.94
N GLY A 136 -3.27 0.32 -13.74
CA GLY A 136 -4.05 -0.58 -14.58
C GLY A 136 -5.55 -0.62 -14.28
N GLY A 137 -6.29 0.38 -14.74
CA GLY A 137 -7.71 0.25 -15.02
C GLY A 137 -8.16 1.30 -16.04
N PRO A 138 -8.56 0.93 -17.28
CA PRO A 138 -9.23 1.87 -18.16
C PRO A 138 -10.48 2.38 -17.42
N ARG A 139 -10.52 3.68 -17.13
CA ARG A 139 -11.76 4.37 -16.78
C ARG A 139 -12.70 4.17 -17.96
N GLY A 140 -13.52 3.12 -17.91
CA GLY A 140 -14.62 2.94 -18.85
C GLY A 140 -15.42 4.25 -18.87
N PRO A 141 -15.89 4.69 -20.05
CA PRO A 141 -16.62 5.93 -20.17
C PRO A 141 -17.76 5.94 -19.17
N GLN A 142 -17.69 6.90 -18.25
CA GLN A 142 -18.70 7.16 -17.23
C GLN A 142 -19.99 7.45 -17.99
N GLY A 143 -20.85 6.43 -18.05
CA GLY A 143 -21.95 6.37 -19.00
C GLY A 143 -22.80 7.63 -18.99
N ASP A 144 -23.00 8.17 -20.19
CA ASP A 144 -24.04 9.11 -20.58
C ASP A 144 -25.43 8.59 -20.17
N ARG A 145 -25.75 8.66 -18.87
CA ARG A 145 -27.10 8.40 -18.34
C ARG A 145 -27.89 9.70 -18.16
N ALA A 146 -27.61 10.69 -19.00
CA ALA A 146 -28.37 11.92 -19.11
C ALA A 146 -28.77 12.11 -20.57
N LYS A 147 -29.91 11.52 -20.95
CA LYS A 147 -30.82 11.87 -22.07
C LYS A 147 -31.59 10.63 -22.53
N ASN A 148 -32.53 10.18 -21.71
CA ASN A 148 -33.75 9.55 -22.26
C ASN A 148 -34.88 9.74 -21.24
N SER A 149 -35.36 10.98 -21.16
CA SER A 149 -36.66 11.34 -20.57
C SER A 149 -37.27 12.43 -21.44
N SER A 150 -37.33 12.14 -22.73
CA SER A 150 -38.34 12.69 -23.64
C SER A 150 -39.18 11.49 -24.04
N ASP A 151 -40.49 11.70 -24.12
CA ASP A 151 -41.53 10.72 -24.44
C ASP A 151 -42.12 10.01 -23.22
N ASP A 152 -42.90 10.75 -22.44
CA ASP A 152 -44.13 10.20 -21.86
C ASP A 152 -45.21 11.30 -21.81
N GLU A 153 -46.09 11.20 -22.80
CA GLU A 153 -47.54 11.40 -22.78
C GLU A 153 -48.13 12.66 -22.13
N SER A 154 -48.67 13.57 -22.96
CA SER A 154 -50.12 13.82 -23.10
C SER A 154 -50.40 14.90 -24.16
#